data_AF-A0A3A9T1K6-F1
#
_entry.id   AF-A0A3A9T1K6-F1
#
_cell.length_a   1.000
_cell.length_b   1.000
_cell.length_c   1.000
_cell.angle_alpha   90.00
_cell.angle_beta   90.00
_cell.angle_gamma   90.00
#
_symmetry.space_group_name_H-M   'P 1'
#
loop_
_entity.id
_entity.type
_entity.pdbx_description
1 polymer ?
#
loop_
_entity_poly.entity_id
_entity_poly.type
_entity_poly.pdbx_seq_one_letter_code
_entity_poly.pdbx_strand_id
1 'polypeptide(L)'
;MKRRIIILLTCLAVGMLPGCSSMSNIEDQDYEIEDIAPASESSEEPEEASTEETSEEPEEAAEETSEADEAASKEVSVASSTASTKPDAKNDANTAKDQTAKPAANTQNVSSTPAKADNQAPEELLPTPKVNTGVLHVGENAMNVEFTWAPVEGAEGYEVLAEDKFYKDDELSYKPYKVYGQTTDYYNTVETKYVASSQDYFDFRVQVRAYKGEGANRRYSKWSDFAYGNTQGNRPAAPKVVAGTQHQVDDHIEVDFTWQPVDGIKEYRVTVWSKLPEESEYTYKNTIKTTDTHISCSAQDYVDYRVGVEALGEQVIDGAVYPADSDMSEYAYGQIR
;
A
#
# COMPACT_ATOMS: atom_id res chain seq x y z
N MET A 1 1.35 -5.03 83.97
CA MET A 1 1.54 -5.06 82.50
C MET A 1 0.16 -5.01 81.84
N LYS A 2 -0.04 -4.24 80.76
CA LYS A 2 -1.27 -4.26 79.95
C LYS A 2 -0.87 -4.35 78.48
N ARG A 3 -1.27 -5.42 77.78
CA ARG A 3 -1.10 -5.53 76.33
C ARG A 3 -2.20 -4.70 75.65
N ARG A 4 -1.85 -3.93 74.62
CA ARG A 4 -2.83 -3.33 73.69
C ARG A 4 -2.88 -4.23 72.44
N ILE A 5 -4.09 -4.51 71.98
CA ILE A 5 -4.32 -5.13 70.67
C ILE A 5 -4.42 -3.98 69.67
N ILE A 6 -3.72 -4.09 68.54
CA ILE A 6 -3.88 -3.19 67.39
C ILE A 6 -4.71 -3.97 66.36
N ILE A 7 -5.85 -3.40 65.97
CA ILE A 7 -6.65 -3.90 64.86
C ILE A 7 -6.29 -3.05 63.64
N LEU A 8 -5.73 -3.68 62.61
CA LEU A 8 -5.52 -3.05 61.32
C LEU A 8 -6.85 -3.02 60.56
N LEU A 9 -7.28 -1.82 60.17
CA LEU A 9 -8.49 -1.63 59.37
C LEU A 9 -8.07 -1.38 57.91
N THR A 10 -8.18 -2.41 57.07
CA THR A 10 -7.94 -2.30 55.62
C THR A 10 -9.14 -1.63 54.96
N CYS A 11 -8.98 -0.37 54.54
CA CYS A 11 -9.94 0.28 53.66
C CYS A 11 -9.78 -0.26 52.23
N LEU A 12 -10.86 -0.75 51.63
CA LEU A 12 -10.91 -0.88 50.18
C LEU A 12 -11.06 0.52 49.58
N ALA A 13 -10.10 0.93 48.77
CA ALA A 13 -10.28 2.03 47.84
C ALA A 13 -10.99 1.50 46.58
N VAL A 14 -12.22 1.94 46.33
CA VAL A 14 -12.89 1.72 45.05
C VAL A 14 -12.46 2.85 44.12
N GLY A 15 -11.60 2.54 43.15
CA GLY A 15 -11.10 3.52 42.19
C GLY A 15 -12.24 4.00 41.27
N MET A 16 -12.64 5.26 41.42
CA MET A 16 -13.41 5.97 40.39
C MET A 16 -12.42 6.46 39.33
N LEU A 17 -12.65 6.09 38.07
CA LEU A 17 -11.81 6.54 36.95
C LEU A 17 -12.22 7.96 36.54
N PRO A 18 -11.29 8.93 36.45
CA PRO A 18 -11.58 10.22 35.83
C PRO A 18 -11.80 10.02 34.32
N GLY A 19 -12.82 10.69 33.77
CA GLY A 19 -13.15 10.65 32.36
C GLY A 19 -12.72 11.93 31.64
N CYS A 20 -12.08 11.81 30.48
CA CYS A 20 -11.83 12.96 29.60
C CYS A 20 -13.17 13.56 29.17
N SER A 21 -13.41 14.83 29.51
CA SER A 21 -14.72 15.48 29.32
C SER A 21 -14.73 16.32 28.05
N SER A 22 -15.39 15.84 26.99
CA SER A 22 -15.77 16.69 25.86
C SER A 22 -16.93 17.59 26.28
N MET A 23 -16.69 18.89 26.45
CA MET A 23 -17.66 19.84 27.00
C MET A 23 -18.68 20.32 25.95
N SER A 24 -19.38 19.38 25.30
CA SER A 24 -20.41 19.67 24.30
C SER A 24 -21.67 20.21 24.95
N ASN A 25 -21.98 21.48 24.67
CA ASN A 25 -23.16 22.18 25.18
C ASN A 25 -24.40 21.79 24.35
N ILE A 26 -25.21 20.86 24.87
CA ILE A 26 -26.44 20.36 24.23
C ILE A 26 -27.65 20.88 25.00
N GLU A 27 -28.53 21.63 24.32
CA GLU A 27 -29.85 22.03 24.82
C GLU A 27 -30.84 20.87 24.70
N ASP A 28 -31.77 20.74 25.64
CA ASP A 28 -32.74 19.65 25.69
C ASP A 28 -33.68 19.62 24.47
N GLN A 29 -33.82 18.45 23.84
CA GLN A 29 -35.00 18.12 23.04
C GLN A 29 -35.44 16.68 23.31
N ASP A 30 -36.57 16.54 24.02
CA ASP A 30 -37.28 15.27 24.16
C ASP A 30 -37.75 14.74 22.80
N TYR A 31 -37.44 13.49 22.51
CA TYR A 31 -38.06 12.72 21.42
C TYR A 31 -38.61 11.42 21.99
N GLU A 32 -39.93 11.35 22.16
CA GLU A 32 -40.64 10.12 22.48
C GLU A 32 -40.50 9.13 21.31
N ILE A 33 -40.18 7.87 21.62
CA ILE A 33 -40.16 6.76 20.66
C ILE A 33 -41.21 5.75 21.11
N GLU A 34 -42.28 5.59 20.33
CA GLU A 34 -43.33 4.61 20.61
C GLU A 34 -42.88 3.17 20.30
N ASP A 35 -43.30 2.22 21.13
CA ASP A 35 -43.07 0.77 20.94
C ASP A 35 -43.73 0.22 19.67
N ILE A 36 -42.95 -0.40 18.78
CA ILE A 36 -43.46 -1.38 17.81
C ILE A 36 -42.55 -2.62 17.79
N ALA A 37 -42.96 -3.65 18.52
CA ALA A 37 -42.42 -5.01 18.36
C ALA A 37 -43.09 -5.75 17.18
N PRO A 38 -42.44 -6.79 16.65
CA PRO A 38 -43.21 -7.98 16.30
C PRO A 38 -42.59 -9.31 16.76
N ALA A 39 -43.46 -10.12 17.39
CA ALA A 39 -43.61 -11.58 17.33
C ALA A 39 -42.38 -12.53 17.22
N SER A 40 -42.37 -13.53 18.11
CA SER A 40 -41.45 -14.67 18.13
C SER A 40 -42.07 -15.96 17.57
N GLU A 41 -41.32 -16.68 16.73
CA GLU A 41 -41.42 -18.13 16.49
C GLU A 41 -40.01 -18.65 16.14
N SER A 42 -39.65 -19.93 16.23
CA SER A 42 -39.80 -20.93 17.30
C SER A 42 -38.89 -22.11 16.93
N SER A 43 -38.14 -22.67 17.89
CA SER A 43 -37.62 -24.06 17.94
C SER A 43 -37.26 -24.82 16.64
N GLU A 44 -36.01 -25.29 16.53
CA GLU A 44 -35.72 -26.75 16.56
C GLU A 44 -34.23 -27.04 16.85
N GLU A 45 -33.97 -28.21 17.45
CA GLU A 45 -32.67 -28.75 17.88
C GLU A 45 -32.67 -30.24 17.51
N PRO A 46 -31.52 -30.85 17.12
CA PRO A 46 -31.12 -32.04 17.87
C PRO A 46 -29.60 -32.30 18.00
N GLU A 47 -29.23 -32.70 19.22
CA GLU A 47 -28.27 -33.74 19.66
C GLU A 47 -27.16 -34.30 18.73
N GLU A 48 -25.91 -34.22 19.25
CA GLU A 48 -24.93 -35.31 19.46
C GLU A 48 -24.73 -36.43 18.40
N ALA A 49 -23.46 -36.57 17.96
CA ALA A 49 -22.90 -37.88 17.57
C ALA A 49 -21.38 -37.93 17.84
N SER A 50 -20.94 -38.93 18.62
CA SER A 50 -19.55 -39.16 19.01
C SER A 50 -18.90 -40.32 18.24
N THR A 51 -17.60 -40.19 17.93
CA THR A 51 -16.68 -41.33 17.72
C THR A 51 -15.27 -40.98 18.17
N GLU A 52 -14.73 -41.73 19.14
CA GLU A 52 -13.29 -41.90 19.34
C GLU A 52 -12.72 -42.82 18.24
N GLU A 53 -11.43 -42.68 17.90
CA GLU A 53 -10.53 -43.83 17.69
C GLU A 53 -9.09 -43.44 18.11
N THR A 54 -8.26 -44.44 18.46
CA THR A 54 -6.94 -44.27 19.09
C THR A 54 -5.91 -45.22 18.47
N SER A 55 -4.81 -44.70 17.89
CA SER A 55 -3.58 -45.42 17.50
C SER A 55 -2.61 -44.41 16.82
N GLU A 56 -1.28 -44.48 16.92
CA GLU A 56 -0.34 -45.13 17.85
C GLU A 56 1.01 -44.36 17.78
N GLU A 57 1.87 -44.56 18.76
CA GLU A 57 3.27 -44.05 18.75
C GLU A 57 4.16 -44.93 17.84
N PRO A 58 5.36 -44.45 17.44
CA PRO A 58 6.52 -44.86 18.25
C PRO A 58 7.69 -43.85 18.33
N GLU A 59 8.47 -44.00 19.39
CA GLU A 59 9.89 -43.62 19.50
C GLU A 59 10.74 -44.40 18.46
N GLU A 60 12.04 -44.20 18.22
CA GLU A 60 13.09 -43.34 18.81
C GLU A 60 14.18 -43.15 17.72
N ALA A 61 15.01 -42.11 17.82
CA ALA A 61 16.48 -42.16 17.59
C ALA A 61 17.07 -40.75 17.56
N ALA A 62 18.17 -40.54 18.29
CA ALA A 62 19.01 -39.35 18.19
C ALA A 62 20.31 -39.65 17.42
N GLU A 63 20.93 -38.64 16.82
CA GLU A 63 22.37 -38.62 16.57
C GLU A 63 22.92 -37.19 16.73
N GLU A 64 24.25 -37.06 16.84
CA GLU A 64 24.87 -36.05 17.72
C GLU A 64 25.23 -34.69 17.10
N THR A 65 25.40 -33.72 18.00
CA THR A 65 26.05 -32.43 17.77
C THR A 65 27.54 -32.54 17.45
N SER A 66 28.09 -31.60 16.69
CA SER A 66 29.51 -31.22 16.82
C SER A 66 29.73 -29.71 16.59
N GLU A 67 30.78 -29.19 17.22
CA GLU A 67 31.16 -27.77 17.32
C GLU A 67 31.95 -27.33 16.05
N ALA A 68 31.72 -26.16 15.46
CA ALA A 68 32.18 -24.82 15.85
C ALA A 68 33.73 -24.61 15.78
N ASP A 69 34.18 -23.86 14.76
CA ASP A 69 35.49 -23.18 14.62
C ASP A 69 35.50 -22.43 13.27
N GLU A 70 36.33 -21.40 13.00
CA GLU A 70 36.92 -20.37 13.85
C GLU A 70 36.98 -19.06 13.02
N ALA A 71 37.53 -17.97 13.55
CA ALA A 71 37.48 -16.65 12.90
C ALA A 71 38.66 -16.35 11.94
N ALA A 72 38.53 -15.18 11.29
CA ALA A 72 39.59 -14.35 10.69
C ALA A 72 40.04 -14.60 9.24
N SER A 73 39.87 -13.56 8.42
CA SER A 73 41.01 -12.85 7.82
C SER A 73 40.65 -11.40 7.47
N LYS A 74 41.65 -10.54 7.35
CA LYS A 74 41.52 -9.07 7.38
C LYS A 74 42.26 -8.44 6.19
N GLU A 75 41.65 -7.41 5.60
CA GLU A 75 42.29 -6.30 4.83
C GLU A 75 42.98 -6.55 3.46
N VAL A 76 42.81 -5.53 2.59
CA VAL A 76 43.83 -4.94 1.68
C VAL A 76 44.28 -5.73 0.41
N SER A 77 44.47 -5.13 -0.78
CA SER A 77 43.99 -3.86 -1.37
C SER A 77 44.36 -3.73 -2.88
N VAL A 78 43.87 -2.67 -3.56
CA VAL A 78 44.51 -1.96 -4.70
C VAL A 78 44.86 -2.75 -6.00
N ALA A 79 43.91 -2.71 -6.93
CA ALA A 79 43.97 -2.12 -8.29
C ALA A 79 45.02 -2.53 -9.38
N SER A 80 44.50 -2.51 -10.62
CA SER A 80 45.05 -1.82 -11.82
C SER A 80 45.66 -2.62 -12.99
N SER A 81 45.42 -2.07 -14.19
CA SER A 81 46.27 -2.09 -15.41
C SER A 81 46.45 -3.36 -16.26
N THR A 82 45.56 -3.50 -17.25
CA THR A 82 45.86 -3.50 -18.71
C THR A 82 46.87 -4.47 -19.37
N ALA A 83 46.36 -5.11 -20.43
CA ALA A 83 46.97 -5.29 -21.77
C ALA A 83 47.99 -6.43 -22.05
N SER A 84 47.50 -7.41 -22.81
CA SER A 84 48.07 -7.91 -24.08
C SER A 84 49.57 -8.23 -24.21
N THR A 85 49.91 -9.52 -24.33
CA THR A 85 50.39 -10.07 -25.64
C THR A 85 50.34 -11.60 -25.74
N LYS A 86 50.31 -12.09 -26.99
CA LYS A 86 50.54 -13.47 -27.50
C LYS A 86 52.02 -13.59 -27.96
N PRO A 87 52.58 -14.71 -28.50
CA PRO A 87 52.15 -16.12 -28.54
C PRO A 87 53.28 -17.15 -28.23
N ASP A 88 53.01 -18.45 -28.40
CA ASP A 88 53.95 -19.47 -28.93
C ASP A 88 53.15 -20.41 -29.88
N ALA A 89 53.80 -21.35 -30.58
CA ALA A 89 53.12 -22.34 -31.43
C ALA A 89 53.84 -23.69 -31.62
N LYS A 90 53.07 -24.78 -31.62
CA LYS A 90 53.37 -26.09 -32.26
C LYS A 90 52.04 -26.80 -32.64
N ASN A 91 51.84 -27.24 -33.90
CA ASN A 91 52.36 -28.45 -34.60
C ASN A 91 51.73 -29.76 -34.06
N ASP A 92 51.37 -30.79 -34.83
CA ASP A 92 51.35 -31.10 -36.30
C ASP A 92 50.31 -32.25 -36.51
N ALA A 93 49.84 -32.72 -37.67
CA ALA A 93 50.04 -32.51 -39.12
C ALA A 93 48.65 -32.72 -39.82
N ASN A 94 48.28 -32.29 -41.03
CA ASN A 94 48.86 -32.27 -42.39
C ASN A 94 48.89 -33.62 -43.16
N THR A 95 47.99 -33.75 -44.14
CA THR A 95 48.11 -34.64 -45.31
C THR A 95 47.57 -33.92 -46.56
N ALA A 96 48.41 -33.70 -47.58
CA ALA A 96 48.03 -33.12 -48.88
C ALA A 96 47.68 -34.22 -49.92
N LYS A 97 46.99 -33.95 -51.05
CA LYS A 97 47.57 -33.56 -52.37
C LYS A 97 46.47 -33.68 -53.46
N ASP A 98 46.54 -33.12 -54.68
CA ASP A 98 47.39 -32.06 -55.29
C ASP A 98 46.65 -31.41 -56.50
N GLN A 99 47.30 -30.49 -57.21
CA GLN A 99 46.78 -29.65 -58.31
C GLN A 99 46.76 -30.35 -59.70
N THR A 100 46.04 -29.85 -60.71
CA THR A 100 46.54 -28.99 -61.84
C THR A 100 45.41 -28.80 -62.90
N ALA A 101 45.36 -27.82 -63.82
CA ALA A 101 46.18 -26.64 -64.16
C ALA A 101 45.35 -25.52 -64.87
N LYS A 102 46.02 -24.45 -65.31
CA LYS A 102 45.56 -23.14 -65.86
C LYS A 102 45.98 -23.04 -67.36
N PRO A 103 45.22 -22.44 -68.33
CA PRO A 103 44.83 -20.99 -68.42
C PRO A 103 43.33 -20.81 -68.85
N ALA A 104 42.78 -19.73 -69.44
CA ALA A 104 43.28 -18.50 -70.11
C ALA A 104 42.32 -17.28 -69.94
N ALA A 105 42.13 -16.42 -70.96
CA ALA A 105 41.47 -15.09 -70.86
C ALA A 105 40.74 -14.63 -72.15
N ASN A 106 39.67 -13.82 -72.00
CA ASN A 106 39.46 -12.55 -72.74
C ASN A 106 38.41 -11.66 -72.05
N THR A 107 38.29 -10.40 -72.50
CA THR A 107 37.54 -9.29 -71.89
C THR A 107 36.20 -9.03 -72.60
N GLN A 108 35.12 -8.71 -71.88
CA GLN A 108 34.33 -7.47 -72.09
C GLN A 108 33.19 -7.23 -71.08
N ASN A 109 32.76 -5.96 -71.03
CA ASN A 109 31.84 -5.35 -70.07
C ASN A 109 30.47 -5.11 -70.72
N VAL A 110 29.36 -5.47 -70.06
CA VAL A 110 28.00 -5.04 -70.44
C VAL A 110 27.18 -4.61 -69.22
N SER A 111 27.11 -3.29 -69.04
CA SER A 111 26.06 -2.50 -68.37
C SER A 111 24.88 -3.24 -67.72
N SER A 112 24.78 -3.15 -66.39
CA SER A 112 23.51 -3.27 -65.66
C SER A 112 23.22 -1.96 -64.89
N THR A 113 22.09 -1.32 -65.21
CA THR A 113 21.63 -0.10 -64.54
C THR A 113 21.23 -0.43 -63.09
N PRO A 114 21.70 0.32 -62.07
CA PRO A 114 21.20 0.13 -60.72
C PRO A 114 19.72 0.50 -60.67
N ALA A 115 18.88 -0.42 -60.19
CA ALA A 115 17.47 -0.15 -59.96
C ALA A 115 17.33 0.99 -58.94
N LYS A 116 16.55 2.01 -59.29
CA LYS A 116 16.21 3.11 -58.38
C LYS A 116 15.44 2.52 -57.20
N ALA A 117 16.00 2.57 -56.00
CA ALA A 117 15.29 2.17 -54.78
C ALA A 117 14.03 3.02 -54.65
N ASP A 118 12.91 2.38 -54.30
CA ASP A 118 11.67 3.10 -54.04
C ASP A 118 11.81 3.96 -52.78
N ASN A 119 11.33 5.19 -52.87
CA ASN A 119 11.15 6.02 -51.70
C ASN A 119 9.94 5.47 -50.94
N GLN A 120 10.15 4.52 -50.01
CA GLN A 120 9.18 4.31 -48.95
C GLN A 120 8.98 5.66 -48.25
N ALA A 121 7.73 6.14 -48.24
CA ALA A 121 7.36 7.26 -47.39
C ALA A 121 7.64 6.87 -45.92
N PRO A 122 7.94 7.83 -45.03
CA PRO A 122 8.03 7.55 -43.60
C PRO A 122 6.77 6.82 -43.16
N GLU A 123 6.92 5.66 -42.49
CA GLU A 123 5.76 4.92 -42.03
C GLU A 123 5.03 5.76 -40.97
N GLU A 124 3.80 6.16 -41.29
CA GLU A 124 3.02 7.06 -40.43
C GLU A 124 2.64 6.31 -39.15
N LEU A 125 3.38 6.63 -38.07
CA LEU A 125 3.15 6.05 -36.75
C LEU A 125 1.78 6.49 -36.25
N LEU A 126 1.04 5.53 -35.69
CA LEU A 126 -0.28 5.78 -35.10
C LEU A 126 -0.21 6.94 -34.09
N PRO A 127 -1.22 7.84 -34.06
CA PRO A 127 -1.33 8.87 -33.04
C PRO A 127 -1.20 8.27 -31.63
N THR A 128 -0.47 8.97 -30.77
CA THR A 128 -0.29 8.54 -29.38
C THR A 128 -1.60 8.78 -28.60
N PRO A 129 -2.16 7.76 -27.90
CA PRO A 129 -3.33 7.94 -27.06
C PRO A 129 -3.14 9.05 -26.03
N LYS A 130 -4.23 9.77 -25.73
CA LYS A 130 -4.32 10.64 -24.55
C LYS A 130 -5.25 9.98 -23.56
N VAL A 131 -4.70 9.58 -22.43
CA VAL A 131 -5.40 8.86 -21.37
C VAL A 131 -5.81 9.87 -20.31
N ASN A 132 -7.07 9.82 -19.88
CA ASN A 132 -7.60 10.64 -18.81
C ASN A 132 -7.15 10.10 -17.44
N THR A 133 -7.03 10.98 -16.45
CA THR A 133 -6.94 10.62 -15.03
C THR A 133 -8.03 9.60 -14.67
N GLY A 134 -7.66 8.58 -13.89
CA GLY A 134 -8.57 7.51 -13.50
C GLY A 134 -9.72 8.01 -12.64
N VAL A 135 -10.94 7.58 -12.95
CA VAL A 135 -12.16 7.91 -12.21
C VAL A 135 -12.46 6.79 -11.22
N LEU A 136 -12.67 7.13 -9.95
CA LEU A 136 -13.04 6.19 -8.90
C LEU A 136 -14.51 5.80 -9.02
N HIS A 137 -14.78 4.50 -8.98
CA HIS A 137 -16.09 3.86 -9.08
C HIS A 137 -16.24 2.75 -8.03
N VAL A 138 -17.49 2.47 -7.65
CA VAL A 138 -17.82 1.36 -6.75
C VAL A 138 -17.84 0.04 -7.52
N GLY A 139 -17.02 -0.92 -7.12
CA GLY A 139 -17.06 -2.30 -7.62
C GLY A 139 -17.82 -3.24 -6.68
N GLU A 140 -18.16 -4.43 -7.18
CA GLU A 140 -18.93 -5.45 -6.43
C GLU A 140 -18.25 -5.90 -5.13
N ASN A 141 -16.92 -6.02 -5.16
CA ASN A 141 -16.10 -6.51 -4.03
C ASN A 141 -14.78 -5.72 -3.88
N ALA A 142 -14.66 -4.54 -4.53
CA ALA A 142 -13.42 -3.76 -4.63
C ALA A 142 -13.74 -2.31 -5.02
N MET A 143 -12.81 -1.38 -4.79
CA MET A 143 -12.82 -0.07 -5.44
C MET A 143 -12.22 -0.18 -6.84
N ASN A 144 -12.88 0.45 -7.82
CA ASN A 144 -12.52 0.42 -9.23
C ASN A 144 -12.01 1.79 -9.68
N VAL A 145 -10.99 1.82 -10.54
CA VAL A 145 -10.44 3.05 -11.13
C VAL A 145 -10.48 2.90 -12.66
N GLU A 146 -11.43 3.57 -13.31
CA GLU A 146 -11.57 3.53 -14.77
C GLU A 146 -10.75 4.65 -15.44
N PHE A 147 -9.81 4.22 -16.29
CA PHE A 147 -9.02 5.07 -17.16
C PHE A 147 -9.62 5.02 -18.57
N THR A 148 -9.84 6.18 -19.20
CA THR A 148 -10.46 6.28 -20.53
C THR A 148 -9.57 7.07 -21.50
N TRP A 149 -9.68 6.78 -22.80
CA TRP A 149 -9.02 7.55 -23.86
C TRP A 149 -9.93 7.72 -25.08
N ALA A 150 -9.58 8.67 -25.96
CA ALA A 150 -10.25 8.80 -27.25
C ALA A 150 -9.81 7.69 -28.22
N PRO A 151 -10.68 7.18 -29.11
CA PRO A 151 -10.29 6.26 -30.17
C PRO A 151 -9.18 6.84 -31.06
N VAL A 152 -8.13 6.07 -31.32
CA VAL A 152 -7.06 6.43 -32.24
C VAL A 152 -7.42 6.00 -33.66
N GLU A 153 -7.41 6.94 -34.60
CA GLU A 153 -7.71 6.65 -36.01
C GLU A 153 -6.72 5.63 -36.60
N GLY A 154 -7.26 4.64 -37.33
CA GLY A 154 -6.47 3.58 -37.97
C GLY A 154 -5.94 2.49 -37.04
N ALA A 155 -6.12 2.60 -35.71
CA ALA A 155 -5.78 1.57 -34.75
C ALA A 155 -6.79 0.39 -34.81
N GLU A 156 -6.29 -0.81 -34.48
CA GLU A 156 -7.07 -2.05 -34.38
C GLU A 156 -7.13 -2.59 -32.94
N GLY A 157 -6.41 -1.94 -32.01
CA GLY A 157 -6.50 -2.16 -30.57
C GLY A 157 -5.46 -1.34 -29.82
N TYR A 158 -5.34 -1.63 -28.52
CA TYR A 158 -4.45 -0.95 -27.58
C TYR A 158 -3.70 -1.95 -26.72
N GLU A 159 -2.47 -1.60 -26.37
CA GLU A 159 -1.76 -2.20 -25.24
C GLU A 159 -1.75 -1.20 -24.09
N VAL A 160 -2.04 -1.72 -22.90
CA VAL A 160 -2.11 -0.98 -21.64
C VAL A 160 -1.01 -1.53 -20.72
N LEU A 161 -0.09 -0.68 -20.29
CA LEU A 161 0.83 -0.95 -19.19
C LEU A 161 0.24 -0.29 -17.95
N ALA A 162 0.00 -1.08 -16.91
CA ALA A 162 -0.54 -0.62 -15.64
C ALA A 162 0.43 -0.98 -14.52
N GLU A 163 0.64 -0.06 -13.59
CA GLU A 163 1.50 -0.24 -12.42
C GLU A 163 0.79 0.22 -11.15
N ASP A 164 1.01 -0.48 -10.05
CA ASP A 164 0.42 -0.21 -8.74
C ASP A 164 1.50 -0.04 -7.65
N LYS A 165 1.17 0.75 -6.63
CA LYS A 165 1.86 0.76 -5.33
C LYS A 165 0.84 0.90 -4.20
N PHE A 166 1.17 0.47 -2.98
CA PHE A 166 0.35 0.83 -1.84
C PHE A 166 0.44 2.35 -1.62
N TYR A 167 -0.65 2.98 -1.18
CA TYR A 167 -0.71 4.45 -1.12
C TYR A 167 0.39 5.09 -0.24
N LYS A 168 0.84 4.39 0.81
CA LYS A 168 1.92 4.81 1.72
C LYS A 168 3.33 4.53 1.22
N ASP A 169 3.50 3.74 0.16
CA ASP A 169 4.81 3.48 -0.43
C ASP A 169 5.31 4.69 -1.24
N ASP A 170 6.61 4.74 -1.50
CA ASP A 170 7.23 5.81 -2.29
C ASP A 170 6.95 5.68 -3.81
N GLU A 171 7.27 6.73 -4.58
CA GLU A 171 7.07 6.77 -6.03
C GLU A 171 7.99 5.80 -6.82
N LEU A 172 8.99 5.21 -6.17
CA LEU A 172 9.87 4.20 -6.77
C LEU A 172 9.34 2.77 -6.57
N SER A 173 8.35 2.59 -5.69
CA SER A 173 7.75 1.29 -5.32
C SER A 173 6.64 0.81 -6.27
N TYR A 174 6.35 1.55 -7.34
CA TYR A 174 5.45 1.10 -8.41
C TYR A 174 5.98 -0.18 -9.08
N LYS A 175 5.10 -1.18 -9.20
CA LYS A 175 5.38 -2.49 -9.82
C LYS A 175 4.30 -2.83 -10.87
N PRO A 176 4.51 -3.79 -11.79
CA PRO A 176 3.51 -4.16 -12.78
C PRO A 176 2.22 -4.72 -12.14
N TYR A 177 1.10 -4.01 -12.36
CA TYR A 177 -0.21 -4.44 -11.90
C TYR A 177 -0.77 -5.52 -12.83
N LYS A 178 -1.10 -6.69 -12.26
CA LYS A 178 -1.58 -7.85 -13.02
C LYS A 178 -2.94 -8.30 -12.54
N VAL A 179 -3.94 -8.15 -13.41
CA VAL A 179 -5.24 -8.82 -13.25
C VAL A 179 -5.01 -10.33 -13.21
N TYR A 180 -5.69 -11.02 -12.29
CA TYR A 180 -5.49 -12.45 -12.03
C TYR A 180 -5.52 -13.29 -13.33
N GLY A 181 -4.48 -14.09 -13.54
CA GLY A 181 -4.30 -14.91 -14.74
C GLY A 181 -3.48 -14.25 -15.87
N GLN A 182 -3.15 -12.94 -15.81
CA GLN A 182 -2.19 -12.34 -16.74
C GLN A 182 -0.75 -12.74 -16.38
N THR A 183 0.01 -13.15 -17.40
CA THR A 183 1.45 -13.44 -17.29
C THR A 183 2.31 -12.28 -17.79
N THR A 184 1.86 -11.55 -18.81
CA THR A 184 2.49 -10.34 -19.37
C THR A 184 2.41 -9.14 -18.42
N ASP A 185 3.31 -8.18 -18.59
CA ASP A 185 3.31 -6.88 -17.89
C ASP A 185 2.44 -5.83 -18.61
N TYR A 186 1.66 -6.26 -19.60
CA TYR A 186 0.79 -5.43 -20.42
C TYR A 186 -0.48 -6.21 -20.80
N TYR A 187 -1.59 -5.49 -20.78
CA TYR A 187 -2.92 -5.97 -21.16
C TYR A 187 -3.24 -5.54 -22.60
N ASN A 188 -3.94 -6.40 -23.34
CA ASN A 188 -4.35 -6.14 -24.73
C ASN A 188 -5.87 -5.97 -24.78
N THR A 189 -6.36 -4.89 -25.39
CA THR A 189 -7.80 -4.62 -25.54
C THR A 189 -8.13 -3.95 -26.87
N VAL A 190 -9.40 -4.04 -27.29
CA VAL A 190 -9.97 -3.23 -28.37
C VAL A 190 -10.84 -2.08 -27.85
N GLU A 191 -11.15 -2.07 -26.55
CA GLU A 191 -11.88 -1.00 -25.90
C GLU A 191 -11.01 0.24 -25.69
N THR A 192 -11.63 1.41 -25.55
CA THR A 192 -10.96 2.67 -25.24
C THR A 192 -10.98 3.01 -23.75
N LYS A 193 -10.95 1.98 -22.92
CA LYS A 193 -10.96 2.06 -21.46
C LYS A 193 -10.18 0.91 -20.81
N TYR A 194 -9.78 1.11 -19.57
CA TYR A 194 -9.16 0.12 -18.70
C TYR A 194 -9.60 0.34 -17.26
N VAL A 195 -9.86 -0.74 -16.52
CA VAL A 195 -10.22 -0.67 -15.10
C VAL A 195 -9.14 -1.38 -14.28
N ALA A 196 -8.58 -0.67 -13.30
CA ALA A 196 -7.79 -1.26 -12.24
C ALA A 196 -8.66 -1.38 -10.98
N SER A 197 -8.49 -2.46 -10.21
CA SER A 197 -9.32 -2.76 -9.04
C SER A 197 -8.46 -3.20 -7.85
N SER A 198 -8.81 -2.74 -6.65
CA SER A 198 -8.24 -3.25 -5.40
C SER A 198 -9.26 -3.20 -4.25
N GLN A 199 -9.12 -4.10 -3.28
CA GLN A 199 -9.85 -4.08 -2.01
C GLN A 199 -9.20 -3.11 -1.01
N ASP A 200 -7.92 -2.82 -1.21
CA ASP A 200 -7.07 -1.96 -0.39
C ASP A 200 -6.77 -0.61 -1.07
N TYR A 201 -6.20 0.31 -0.30
CA TYR A 201 -5.75 1.62 -0.78
C TYR A 201 -4.47 1.53 -1.62
N PHE A 202 -4.62 1.67 -2.93
CA PHE A 202 -3.55 1.62 -3.92
C PHE A 202 -3.59 2.85 -4.82
N ASP A 203 -2.39 3.34 -5.16
CA ASP A 203 -2.21 4.29 -6.26
C ASP A 203 -1.90 3.49 -7.53
N PHE A 204 -2.54 3.86 -8.64
CA PHE A 204 -2.35 3.29 -9.95
C PHE A 204 -1.81 4.33 -10.93
N ARG A 205 -0.89 3.89 -11.81
CA ARG A 205 -0.49 4.66 -13.00
C ARG A 205 -0.56 3.80 -14.26
N VAL A 206 -1.01 4.40 -15.36
CA VAL A 206 -1.31 3.70 -16.61
C VAL A 206 -0.71 4.43 -17.81
N GLN A 207 -0.06 3.69 -18.71
CA GLN A 207 0.28 4.13 -20.07
C GLN A 207 -0.48 3.30 -21.10
N VAL A 208 -0.88 3.93 -22.20
CA VAL A 208 -1.55 3.23 -23.32
C VAL A 208 -0.82 3.53 -24.64
N ARG A 209 -0.67 2.52 -25.48
CA ARG A 209 -0.28 2.67 -26.89
C ARG A 209 -1.29 2.01 -27.81
N ALA A 210 -1.61 2.67 -28.92
CA ALA A 210 -2.40 2.08 -29.98
C ALA A 210 -1.55 1.10 -30.81
N TYR A 211 -2.17 0.06 -31.37
CA TYR A 211 -1.53 -0.82 -32.34
C TYR A 211 -2.40 -1.05 -33.59
N LYS A 212 -1.75 -1.48 -34.67
CA LYS A 212 -2.35 -1.95 -35.93
C LYS A 212 -1.62 -3.18 -36.42
N GLY A 213 -2.33 -4.15 -36.99
CA GLY A 213 -1.80 -5.45 -37.43
C GLY A 213 -1.81 -6.51 -36.32
N GLU A 214 -1.46 -7.73 -36.71
CA GLU A 214 -1.52 -8.91 -35.84
C GLU A 214 -0.14 -9.50 -35.53
N GLY A 215 0.01 -10.03 -34.31
CA GLY A 215 1.21 -10.74 -33.86
C GLY A 215 2.50 -9.95 -34.11
N ALA A 216 3.48 -10.60 -34.76
CA ALA A 216 4.78 -10.01 -35.08
C ALA A 216 4.73 -8.85 -36.10
N ASN A 217 3.61 -8.65 -36.80
CA ASN A 217 3.43 -7.56 -37.77
C ASN A 217 2.84 -6.29 -37.14
N ARG A 218 2.61 -6.28 -35.82
CA ARG A 218 2.05 -5.12 -35.11
C ARG A 218 2.94 -3.89 -35.22
N ARG A 219 2.30 -2.78 -35.56
CA ARG A 219 2.85 -1.41 -35.58
C ARG A 219 2.21 -0.63 -34.45
N TYR A 220 3.02 0.06 -33.64
CA TYR A 220 2.58 0.72 -32.42
C TYR A 220 2.71 2.25 -32.53
N SER A 221 1.84 2.98 -31.83
CA SER A 221 2.13 4.35 -31.45
C SER A 221 3.29 4.40 -30.43
N LYS A 222 3.73 5.60 -30.05
CA LYS A 222 4.43 5.76 -28.77
C LYS A 222 3.46 5.42 -27.62
N TRP A 223 3.99 5.11 -26.45
CA TRP A 223 3.22 5.14 -25.21
C TRP A 223 2.76 6.57 -24.93
N SER A 224 1.58 6.71 -24.31
CA SER A 224 1.12 7.94 -23.69
C SER A 224 2.03 8.36 -22.53
N ASP A 225 1.88 9.59 -22.05
CA ASP A 225 2.29 9.93 -20.69
C ASP A 225 1.50 9.07 -19.67
N PHE A 226 1.99 8.96 -18.42
CA PHE A 226 1.25 8.28 -17.36
C PHE A 226 -0.02 9.06 -16.99
N ALA A 227 -1.17 8.40 -17.06
CA ALA A 227 -2.36 8.80 -16.33
C ALA A 227 -2.34 8.16 -14.94
N TYR A 228 -2.85 8.87 -13.93
CA TYR A 228 -2.85 8.43 -12.53
C TYR A 228 -4.29 8.29 -12.02
N GLY A 229 -4.49 7.47 -11.00
CA GLY A 229 -5.75 7.32 -10.25
C GLY A 229 -5.52 6.49 -8.99
N ASN A 230 -6.46 6.45 -8.05
CA ASN A 230 -6.30 5.69 -6.81
C ASN A 230 -7.65 5.21 -6.24
N THR A 231 -7.60 4.24 -5.33
CA THR A 231 -8.81 3.64 -4.70
C THR A 231 -9.26 4.34 -3.41
N GLN A 232 -8.44 5.25 -2.86
CA GLN A 232 -8.76 6.01 -1.65
C GLN A 232 -9.63 7.25 -1.93
N GLY A 233 -9.58 7.79 -3.15
CA GLY A 233 -10.33 8.95 -3.58
C GLY A 233 -9.90 10.25 -2.88
N ASN A 234 -10.86 11.10 -2.54
CA ASN A 234 -10.64 12.43 -1.95
C ASN A 234 -10.47 12.36 -0.43
N ARG A 235 -9.62 11.42 0.04
CA ARG A 235 -9.33 11.20 1.46
C ARG A 235 -8.64 12.44 2.07
N PRO A 236 -9.08 12.97 3.23
CA PRO A 236 -8.49 14.14 3.85
C PRO A 236 -7.08 13.87 4.37
N ALA A 237 -6.29 14.94 4.49
CA ALA A 237 -4.99 14.86 5.14
C ALA A 237 -5.14 14.51 6.63
N ALA A 238 -4.18 13.73 7.17
CA ALA A 238 -4.13 13.43 8.60
C ALA A 238 -4.01 14.74 9.43
N PRO A 239 -4.80 14.89 10.51
CA PRO A 239 -4.69 16.03 11.44
C PRO A 239 -3.27 16.23 11.97
N LYS A 240 -2.88 17.50 12.13
CA LYS A 240 -1.59 17.87 12.74
C LYS A 240 -1.81 18.25 14.19
N VAL A 241 -1.60 17.29 15.08
CA VAL A 241 -1.77 17.43 16.53
C VAL A 241 -0.49 17.97 17.16
N VAL A 242 -0.64 18.92 18.09
CA VAL A 242 0.43 19.55 18.86
C VAL A 242 0.63 18.78 20.17
N ALA A 243 1.87 18.70 20.65
CA ALA A 243 2.20 18.10 21.96
C ALA A 243 1.40 18.74 23.10
N GLY A 244 1.04 17.92 24.09
CA GLY A 244 0.13 18.28 25.16
C GLY A 244 0.70 19.36 26.08
N THR A 245 -0.05 20.44 26.30
CA THR A 245 0.34 21.54 27.19
C THR A 245 -0.28 21.35 28.57
N GLN A 246 0.54 21.32 29.62
CA GLN A 246 0.09 21.22 31.01
C GLN A 246 -0.53 22.53 31.51
N HIS A 247 -1.63 22.45 32.25
CA HIS A 247 -2.09 23.53 33.12
C HIS A 247 -2.74 22.99 34.41
N GLN A 248 -2.75 23.80 35.48
CA GLN A 248 -3.40 23.45 36.76
C GLN A 248 -4.87 23.87 36.72
N VAL A 249 -5.78 22.96 37.07
CA VAL A 249 -7.22 23.22 37.25
C VAL A 249 -7.59 22.87 38.69
N ASP A 250 -7.85 23.89 39.50
CA ASP A 250 -8.16 23.77 40.93
C ASP A 250 -7.28 22.75 41.69
N ASP A 251 -7.77 21.54 41.93
CA ASP A 251 -7.12 20.48 42.71
C ASP A 251 -6.31 19.46 41.89
N HIS A 252 -6.29 19.56 40.56
CA HIS A 252 -5.63 18.61 39.65
C HIS A 252 -4.92 19.31 38.46
N ILE A 253 -4.30 18.51 37.60
CA ILE A 253 -3.62 18.98 36.39
C ILE A 253 -4.35 18.44 35.16
N GLU A 254 -4.48 19.29 34.15
CA GLU A 254 -4.94 18.92 32.82
C GLU A 254 -3.82 19.06 31.78
N VAL A 255 -3.97 18.32 30.68
CA VAL A 255 -3.07 18.33 29.53
C VAL A 255 -3.90 18.57 28.27
N ASP A 256 -3.73 19.74 27.66
CA ASP A 256 -4.45 20.14 26.45
C ASP A 256 -3.71 19.71 25.19
N PHE A 257 -4.37 18.91 24.36
CA PHE A 257 -3.95 18.59 23.01
C PHE A 257 -4.79 19.40 22.03
N THR A 258 -4.16 19.99 21.02
CA THR A 258 -4.84 20.78 19.98
C THR A 258 -4.38 20.33 18.60
N TRP A 259 -5.23 20.48 17.58
CA TRP A 259 -4.84 20.19 16.20
C TRP A 259 -5.30 21.25 15.21
N GLN A 260 -4.63 21.29 14.06
CA GLN A 260 -5.05 22.14 12.94
C GLN A 260 -6.34 21.58 12.31
N PRO A 261 -7.38 22.41 12.08
CA PRO A 261 -8.55 21.98 11.31
C PRO A 261 -8.14 21.51 9.91
N VAL A 262 -8.75 20.43 9.43
CA VAL A 262 -8.58 19.93 8.05
C VAL A 262 -9.69 20.53 7.18
N ASP A 263 -9.35 21.02 5.99
CA ASP A 263 -10.31 21.71 5.13
C ASP A 263 -11.45 20.78 4.68
N GLY A 264 -12.68 21.32 4.64
CA GLY A 264 -13.92 20.58 4.43
C GLY A 264 -14.41 19.73 5.63
N ILE A 265 -13.60 19.51 6.66
CA ILE A 265 -13.90 18.56 7.75
C ILE A 265 -14.60 19.23 8.94
N LYS A 266 -15.57 18.51 9.51
CA LYS A 266 -16.43 18.98 10.61
C LYS A 266 -16.35 18.12 11.87
N GLU A 267 -15.90 16.87 11.76
CA GLU A 267 -15.85 15.92 12.87
C GLU A 267 -14.50 15.19 12.87
N TYR A 268 -14.00 14.87 14.05
CA TYR A 268 -12.74 14.18 14.29
C TYR A 268 -12.97 12.97 15.20
N ARG A 269 -12.26 11.87 14.95
CA ARG A 269 -12.14 10.74 15.87
C ARG A 269 -10.83 10.89 16.64
N VAL A 270 -10.94 11.14 17.94
CA VAL A 270 -9.81 11.32 18.85
C VAL A 270 -9.66 10.04 19.65
N THR A 271 -8.48 9.42 19.63
CA THR A 271 -8.18 8.24 20.47
C THR A 271 -7.10 8.58 21.48
N VAL A 272 -7.32 8.20 22.74
CA VAL A 272 -6.46 8.50 23.87
C VAL A 272 -5.92 7.21 24.48
N TRP A 273 -4.61 7.20 24.72
CA TRP A 273 -3.94 6.18 25.53
C TRP A 273 -3.21 6.88 26.69
N SER A 274 -3.07 6.19 27.82
CA SER A 274 -2.24 6.67 28.93
C SER A 274 -1.28 5.59 29.43
N LYS A 275 -0.28 6.00 30.21
CA LYS A 275 0.73 5.14 30.81
C LYS A 275 1.14 5.71 32.17
N LEU A 276 1.03 4.90 33.22
CA LEU A 276 1.51 5.23 34.57
C LEU A 276 3.06 5.17 34.64
N PRO A 277 3.73 5.76 35.66
CA PRO A 277 5.19 5.74 35.78
C PRO A 277 5.79 4.33 35.91
N GLU A 278 5.04 3.39 36.47
CA GLU A 278 5.38 1.98 36.61
C GLU A 278 5.05 1.12 35.37
N GLU A 279 4.27 1.63 34.41
CA GLU A 279 3.89 0.92 33.20
C GLU A 279 4.94 1.11 32.09
N SER A 280 5.29 0.02 31.40
CA SER A 280 6.20 0.03 30.24
C SER A 280 5.51 0.46 28.94
N GLU A 281 4.19 0.36 28.86
CA GLU A 281 3.41 0.49 27.61
C GLU A 281 2.17 1.37 27.77
N TYR A 282 1.69 1.94 26.67
CA TYR A 282 0.51 2.82 26.65
C TYR A 282 -0.80 2.03 26.52
N THR A 283 -1.56 1.99 27.61
CA THR A 283 -2.90 1.36 27.67
C THR A 283 -3.95 2.28 27.04
N TYR A 284 -4.80 1.73 26.16
CA TYR A 284 -5.95 2.44 25.59
C TYR A 284 -6.93 2.88 26.68
N LYS A 285 -7.47 4.11 26.56
CA LYS A 285 -8.51 4.63 27.47
C LYS A 285 -9.86 4.73 26.77
N ASN A 286 -9.94 5.53 25.71
CA ASN A 286 -11.18 5.77 24.98
C ASN A 286 -10.92 6.30 23.57
N THR A 287 -11.97 6.24 22.75
CA THR A 287 -12.11 6.96 21.48
C THR A 287 -13.36 7.84 21.58
N ILE A 288 -13.23 9.11 21.18
CA ILE A 288 -14.27 10.14 21.22
C ILE A 288 -14.48 10.67 19.80
N LYS A 289 -15.73 10.97 19.43
CA LYS A 289 -16.06 11.83 18.28
C LYS A 289 -16.27 13.26 18.77
N THR A 290 -15.69 14.25 18.10
CA THR A 290 -15.92 15.67 18.41
C THR A 290 -15.87 16.55 17.17
N THR A 291 -16.58 17.68 17.19
CA THR A 291 -16.46 18.77 16.21
C THR A 291 -15.36 19.78 16.57
N ASP A 292 -14.87 19.74 17.80
CA ASP A 292 -13.79 20.61 18.29
C ASP A 292 -12.42 20.20 17.74
N THR A 293 -11.45 21.12 17.81
CA THR A 293 -10.04 20.83 17.48
C THR A 293 -9.11 20.80 18.69
N HIS A 294 -9.64 20.36 19.83
CA HIS A 294 -8.90 20.17 21.08
C HIS A 294 -9.49 19.03 21.93
N ILE A 295 -8.68 18.49 22.85
CA ILE A 295 -9.11 17.61 23.94
C ILE A 295 -8.22 17.86 25.17
N SER A 296 -8.82 17.87 26.35
CA SER A 296 -8.12 17.99 27.64
C SER A 296 -8.14 16.66 28.38
N CYS A 297 -6.99 16.25 28.91
CA CYS A 297 -6.81 15.00 29.65
C CYS A 297 -6.40 15.29 31.10
N SER A 298 -7.19 14.84 32.07
CA SER A 298 -7.01 15.12 33.49
C SER A 298 -6.68 13.88 34.34
N ALA A 299 -5.83 14.06 35.35
CA ALA A 299 -5.57 13.07 36.39
C ALA A 299 -5.16 13.73 37.72
N GLN A 300 -5.36 13.00 38.82
CA GLN A 300 -4.88 13.37 40.16
C GLN A 300 -3.45 12.88 40.44
N ASP A 301 -3.00 11.87 39.69
CA ASP A 301 -1.69 11.23 39.82
C ASP A 301 -0.80 11.51 38.59
N TYR A 302 0.46 11.09 38.68
CA TYR A 302 1.41 11.11 37.57
C TYR A 302 0.93 10.20 36.43
N VAL A 303 0.68 10.78 35.24
CA VAL A 303 0.22 10.04 34.06
C VAL A 303 0.92 10.58 32.80
N ASP A 304 1.43 9.70 31.94
CA ASP A 304 1.81 10.06 30.57
C ASP A 304 0.61 9.80 29.64
N TYR A 305 0.31 10.72 28.73
CA TYR A 305 -0.72 10.58 27.70
C TYR A 305 -0.12 10.61 26.30
N ARG A 306 -0.74 9.86 25.39
CA ARG A 306 -0.62 10.08 23.95
C ARG A 306 -2.00 10.17 23.31
N VAL A 307 -2.12 11.04 22.31
CA VAL A 307 -3.34 11.27 21.55
C VAL A 307 -3.05 11.10 20.06
N GLY A 308 -3.93 10.39 19.36
CA GLY A 308 -3.99 10.32 17.90
C GLY A 308 -5.35 10.80 17.42
N VAL A 309 -5.39 11.50 16.29
CA VAL A 309 -6.63 12.08 15.75
C VAL A 309 -6.77 11.75 14.26
N GLU A 310 -7.97 11.31 13.87
CA GLU A 310 -8.40 11.13 12.48
C GLU A 310 -9.44 12.21 12.13
N ALA A 311 -9.35 12.78 10.94
CA ALA A 311 -10.37 13.65 10.36
C ALA A 311 -11.43 12.79 9.66
N LEU A 312 -12.71 12.95 10.04
CA LEU A 312 -13.80 12.14 9.50
C LEU A 312 -14.36 12.81 8.25
N GLY A 313 -14.01 12.24 7.09
CA GLY A 313 -14.38 12.74 5.77
C GLY A 313 -15.50 11.92 5.13
N GLU A 314 -16.16 12.54 4.16
CA GLU A 314 -17.12 11.90 3.26
C GLU A 314 -16.72 12.16 1.81
N GLN A 315 -16.94 11.19 0.92
CA GLN A 315 -16.79 11.37 -0.52
C GLN A 315 -17.95 10.78 -1.30
N VAL A 316 -18.28 11.41 -2.43
CA VAL A 316 -19.35 10.94 -3.33
C VAL A 316 -18.72 10.12 -4.45
N ILE A 317 -19.09 8.84 -4.54
CA ILE A 317 -18.67 7.90 -5.60
C ILE A 317 -19.95 7.38 -6.25
N ASP A 318 -20.07 7.49 -7.57
CA ASP A 318 -21.26 7.09 -8.35
C ASP A 318 -22.61 7.64 -7.84
N GLY A 319 -22.57 8.77 -7.11
CA GLY A 319 -23.75 9.42 -6.52
C GLY A 319 -24.13 8.94 -5.11
N ALA A 320 -23.45 7.93 -4.57
CA ALA A 320 -23.58 7.50 -3.18
C ALA A 320 -22.47 8.09 -2.30
N VAL A 321 -22.76 8.31 -1.01
CA VAL A 321 -21.81 8.85 -0.03
C VAL A 321 -21.09 7.70 0.67
N TYR A 322 -19.76 7.79 0.74
CA TYR A 322 -18.89 6.83 1.41
C TYR A 322 -18.03 7.53 2.46
N PRO A 323 -17.72 6.87 3.59
CA PRO A 323 -16.74 7.37 4.54
C PRO A 323 -15.36 7.44 3.88
N ALA A 324 -14.62 8.48 4.23
CA ALA A 324 -13.28 8.77 3.76
C ALA A 324 -12.43 9.31 4.92
N ASP A 325 -12.46 8.64 6.07
CA ASP A 325 -11.64 9.01 7.23
C ASP A 325 -10.16 9.16 6.83
N SER A 326 -9.48 10.19 7.33
CA SER A 326 -8.05 10.38 7.10
C SER A 326 -7.22 9.24 7.71
N ASP A 327 -5.91 9.28 7.53
CA ASP A 327 -5.03 8.54 8.44
C ASP A 327 -5.05 9.15 9.84
N MET A 328 -4.78 8.31 10.83
CA MET A 328 -4.41 8.72 12.18
C MET A 328 -3.21 9.67 12.11
N SER A 329 -3.25 10.76 12.86
CA SER A 329 -2.12 11.66 13.06
C SER A 329 -0.88 10.94 13.58
N GLU A 330 0.29 11.58 13.48
CA GLU A 330 1.39 11.29 14.40
C GLU A 330 0.90 11.43 15.85
N TYR A 331 1.40 10.59 16.76
CA TYR A 331 1.01 10.66 18.17
C TYR A 331 1.57 11.92 18.82
N ALA A 332 0.69 12.80 19.28
CA ALA A 332 1.07 13.87 20.20
C ALA A 332 1.21 13.30 21.62
N TYR A 333 2.21 13.74 22.36
CA TYR A 333 2.49 13.30 23.72
C TYR A 333 2.34 14.46 24.72
N GLY A 334 1.90 14.14 25.92
CA GLY A 334 1.79 15.05 27.05
C GLY A 334 1.88 14.28 28.37
N GLN A 335 2.09 14.97 29.49
CA GLN A 335 2.38 14.34 30.78
C GLN A 335 1.76 15.13 31.93
N ILE A 336 1.48 14.47 33.06
CA ILE A 336 1.13 15.08 34.35
C ILE A 336 2.27 14.80 35.33
N ARG A 337 2.67 15.83 36.10
CA ARG A 337 3.92 15.89 36.88
C ARG A 337 3.80 16.80 38.10
#